data_AF-A0A7C7AHC5-F1
#
_entry.id   AF-A0A7C7AHC5-F1
#
_cell.length_a   1.000
_cell.length_b   1.000
_cell.length_c   1.000
_cell.angle_alpha   90.00
_cell.angle_beta   90.00
_cell.angle_gamma   90.00
#
_symmetry.space_group_name_H-M   'P 1'
#
loop_
_entity.id
_entity.type
_entity.pdbx_description
1 polymer ?
#
loop_
_entity_poly.entity_id
_entity_poly.type
_entity_poly.pdbx_seq_one_letter_code
_entity_poly.pdbx_strand_id
1 'polypeptide(L)'
;MSWGYISGILILTGINLMTVLGLSLLTGFTGLFSFGHAGFMAIGAYTAAMLTLKLKIFPESLAQVQFFMVLIAGGLVAMLFSLIIGKLTLNLKGDYFCIATLGFGEAIRLILDNVQFFGGARGLSSIPTQGTTTLTNVLIINMIATSVLVLIIRSRHGRNMVAIREEELAAQTIGINVFKYKLIS
;
A
#
# COMPACT_ATOMS: atom_id res chain seq x y z
N MET A 1 17.33 -21.64 17.80
CA MET A 1 16.71 -20.53 17.04
C MET A 1 16.67 -19.31 17.95
N SER A 2 17.39 -18.23 17.63
CA SER A 2 17.46 -17.06 18.51
C SER A 2 16.16 -16.24 18.44
N TRP A 3 15.75 -15.61 19.54
CA TRP A 3 14.54 -14.79 19.61
C TRP A 3 14.52 -13.66 18.57
N GLY A 4 15.67 -13.06 18.28
CA GLY A 4 15.80 -12.03 17.25
C GLY A 4 15.53 -12.51 15.82
N TYR A 5 15.80 -13.79 15.52
CA TYR A 5 15.48 -14.36 14.21
C TYR A 5 13.97 -14.53 14.03
N ILE A 6 13.29 -15.02 15.08
CA ILE A 6 11.83 -15.20 15.07
C ILE A 6 11.12 -13.86 14.95
N SER A 7 11.56 -12.84 15.70
CA SER A 7 10.98 -11.50 15.63
C SER A 7 11.19 -10.87 14.24
N GLY A 8 12.34 -11.07 13.61
CA GLY A 8 12.60 -10.62 12.24
C GLY A 8 11.65 -11.22 11.20
N ILE A 9 11.42 -12.53 11.27
CA ILE A 9 10.46 -13.21 10.38
C ILE A 9 9.04 -12.68 10.60
N LEU A 10 8.62 -12.50 11.86
CA LEU A 10 7.30 -11.99 12.19
C LEU A 10 7.10 -10.55 11.69
N ILE A 11 8.11 -9.70 11.80
CA ILE A 11 8.08 -8.33 11.26
C ILE A 11 7.91 -8.37 9.74
N LEU A 12 8.71 -9.15 9.03
CA LEU A 12 8.62 -9.28 7.57
C LEU A 12 7.23 -9.81 7.14
N THR A 13 6.72 -10.78 7.88
CA THR A 13 5.38 -11.35 7.66
C THR A 13 4.31 -10.28 7.87
N GLY A 14 4.40 -9.47 8.92
CA GLY A 14 3.48 -8.37 9.19
C GLY A 14 3.53 -7.26 8.14
N ILE A 15 4.70 -6.98 7.56
CA ILE A 15 4.82 -6.03 6.43
C ILE A 15 4.13 -6.59 5.18
N ASN A 16 4.35 -7.86 4.87
CA ASN A 16 3.69 -8.51 3.73
C ASN A 16 2.18 -8.63 3.93
N LEU A 17 1.73 -8.84 5.17
CA LEU A 17 0.31 -8.90 5.52
C LEU A 17 -0.40 -7.59 5.17
N MET A 18 0.21 -6.43 5.43
CA MET A 18 -0.35 -5.13 5.02
C MET A 18 -0.62 -5.04 3.51
N THR A 19 0.31 -5.57 2.70
CA THR A 19 0.16 -5.60 1.24
C THR A 19 -0.98 -6.53 0.82
N VAL A 20 -1.06 -7.69 1.47
CA VAL A 20 -2.14 -8.67 1.24
C VAL A 20 -3.50 -8.12 1.66
N LEU A 21 -3.60 -7.34 2.75
CA LEU A 21 -4.86 -6.70 3.15
C LEU A 21 -5.37 -5.75 2.06
N GLY A 22 -4.51 -4.88 1.52
CA GLY A 22 -4.86 -4.00 0.40
C GLY A 22 -5.27 -4.79 -0.84
N LEU A 23 -4.49 -5.81 -1.20
CA LEU A 23 -4.80 -6.68 -2.34
C LEU A 23 -6.14 -7.41 -2.15
N SER A 24 -6.43 -7.88 -0.94
CA SER A 24 -7.67 -8.60 -0.62
C SER A 24 -8.90 -7.70 -0.74
N LEU A 25 -8.77 -6.39 -0.50
CA LEU A 25 -9.85 -5.45 -0.70
C LEU A 25 -10.21 -5.35 -2.18
N LEU A 26 -9.19 -5.14 -3.02
CA LEU A 26 -9.35 -4.92 -4.45
C LEU A 26 -9.78 -6.20 -5.19
N THR A 27 -9.08 -7.31 -4.96
CA THR A 27 -9.35 -8.60 -5.62
C THR A 27 -10.56 -9.30 -5.00
N GLY A 28 -10.65 -9.31 -3.67
CA GLY A 28 -11.66 -10.08 -2.94
C GLY A 28 -13.03 -9.41 -2.94
N PHE A 29 -13.13 -8.09 -2.80
CA PHE A 29 -14.43 -7.42 -2.69
C PHE A 29 -14.86 -6.74 -3.99
N THR A 30 -13.95 -6.13 -4.73
CA THR A 30 -14.28 -5.41 -5.98
C THR A 30 -14.13 -6.29 -7.23
N GLY A 31 -13.44 -7.43 -7.14
CA GLY A 31 -13.25 -8.36 -8.26
C GLY A 31 -12.21 -7.93 -9.28
N LEU A 32 -11.36 -6.94 -8.95
CA LEU A 32 -10.30 -6.47 -9.84
C LEU A 32 -8.98 -7.18 -9.51
N PHE A 33 -8.37 -7.82 -10.51
CA PHE A 33 -7.04 -8.39 -10.38
C PHE A 33 -5.97 -7.33 -10.70
N SER A 34 -5.10 -7.01 -9.73
CA SER A 34 -4.03 -6.01 -9.91
C SER A 34 -2.68 -6.55 -9.46
N PHE A 35 -1.69 -6.39 -10.34
CA PHE A 35 -0.28 -6.72 -10.06
C PHE A 35 0.55 -5.51 -9.63
N GLY A 36 -0.07 -4.33 -9.52
CA GLY A 36 0.63 -3.06 -9.22
C GLY A 36 0.91 -2.79 -7.74
N HIS A 37 0.44 -3.63 -6.82
CA HIS A 37 0.53 -3.39 -5.37
C HIS A 37 1.97 -3.20 -4.88
N ALA A 38 2.92 -3.94 -5.44
CA ALA A 38 4.34 -3.80 -5.12
C ALA A 38 4.89 -2.40 -5.49
N GLY A 39 4.38 -1.79 -6.57
CA GLY A 39 4.75 -0.43 -6.97
C GLY A 39 4.27 0.63 -5.97
N PHE A 40 3.02 0.53 -5.50
CA PHE A 40 2.51 1.44 -4.47
C PHE A 40 3.22 1.27 -3.13
N MET A 41 3.52 0.02 -2.77
CA MET A 41 4.35 -0.29 -1.59
C MET A 41 5.73 0.35 -1.71
N ALA A 42 6.37 0.27 -2.89
CA ALA A 42 7.67 0.89 -3.14
C ALA A 42 7.61 2.42 -3.01
N ILE A 43 6.60 3.09 -3.59
CA ILE A 43 6.42 4.55 -3.44
C ILE A 43 6.32 4.94 -1.96
N GLY A 44 5.50 4.24 -1.17
CA GLY A 44 5.37 4.50 0.26
C GLY A 44 6.66 4.25 1.05
N ALA A 45 7.38 3.17 0.71
CA ALA A 45 8.64 2.83 1.37
C ALA A 45 9.76 3.84 1.06
N TYR A 46 9.91 4.24 -0.21
CA TYR A 46 10.95 5.20 -0.62
C TYR A 46 10.69 6.61 -0.11
N THR A 47 9.42 7.03 -0.07
CA THR A 47 9.06 8.31 0.55
C THR A 47 9.36 8.29 2.05
N ALA A 48 9.00 7.22 2.75
CA ALA A 48 9.33 7.05 4.15
C ALA A 48 10.85 7.05 4.42
N ALA A 49 11.62 6.32 3.60
CA ALA A 49 13.07 6.25 3.71
C ALA A 49 13.73 7.62 3.45
N MET A 50 13.30 8.35 2.42
CA MET A 50 13.80 9.68 2.09
C MET A 50 13.52 10.70 3.20
N LEU A 51 12.30 10.70 3.74
CA LEU A 51 11.93 11.57 4.87
C LEU A 51 12.77 11.28 6.10
N THR A 52 13.08 10.00 6.35
CA THR A 52 13.89 9.61 7.51
C THR A 52 15.36 10.00 7.34
N LEU A 53 15.94 9.78 6.16
CA LEU A 53 17.36 9.97 5.91
C LEU A 53 17.76 11.42 5.63
N LYS A 54 17.02 12.11 4.74
CA LYS A 54 17.44 13.42 4.23
C LYS A 54 16.97 14.58 5.10
N LEU A 55 15.79 14.45 5.69
CA LEU A 55 15.16 15.60 6.30
C LEU A 55 15.63 15.85 7.74
N LYS A 56 16.11 14.84 8.49
CA LYS A 56 16.60 14.98 9.88
C LYS A 56 15.76 15.98 10.72
N ILE A 57 14.45 16.06 10.49
CA ILE A 57 13.60 17.15 11.01
C ILE A 57 13.43 17.03 12.53
N PHE A 58 13.52 15.81 13.06
CA PHE A 58 13.20 15.52 14.45
C PHE A 58 14.44 15.11 15.26
N PRO A 59 14.58 15.59 16.51
CA PRO A 59 15.64 15.16 17.42
C PRO A 59 15.49 13.66 17.73
N GLU A 60 16.61 12.96 17.92
CA GLU A 60 16.62 11.50 18.16
C GLU A 60 15.80 11.07 19.40
N SER A 61 15.48 12.00 20.30
CA SER A 61 14.61 11.77 21.46
C SER A 61 13.14 11.48 21.10
N LEU A 62 12.67 11.82 19.89
CA LEU A 62 11.30 11.58 19.41
C LEU A 62 11.22 10.54 18.28
N ALA A 63 12.15 9.59 18.22
CA ALA A 63 12.22 8.57 17.15
C ALA A 63 10.89 7.82 16.90
N GLN A 64 10.09 7.56 17.94
CA GLN A 64 8.78 6.92 17.80
C GLN A 64 7.73 7.81 17.12
N VAL A 65 7.69 9.11 17.45
CA VAL A 65 6.75 10.06 16.84
C VAL A 65 7.11 10.27 15.37
N GLN A 66 8.41 10.35 15.07
CA GLN A 66 8.90 10.41 13.70
C GLN A 66 8.44 9.19 12.89
N PHE A 67 8.52 7.98 13.45
CA PHE A 67 8.08 6.76 12.76
C PHE A 67 6.61 6.83 12.31
N PHE A 68 5.69 7.19 13.20
CA PHE A 68 4.27 7.29 12.84
C PHE A 68 3.99 8.41 11.83
N MET A 69 4.67 9.55 11.96
CA MET A 69 4.48 10.68 11.05
C MET A 69 4.99 10.35 9.64
N VAL A 70 6.14 9.69 9.55
CA VAL A 70 6.73 9.23 8.28
C VAL A 70 5.86 8.12 7.66
N LEU A 71 5.31 7.21 8.46
CA LEU A 71 4.38 6.18 7.99
C LEU A 71 3.12 6.80 7.35
N ILE A 72 2.52 7.79 8.01
CA ILE A 72 1.34 8.50 7.50
C ILE A 72 1.71 9.27 6.23
N ALA A 73 2.84 9.98 6.22
CA ALA A 73 3.30 10.72 5.06
C ALA A 73 3.54 9.79 3.85
N GLY A 74 4.19 8.65 4.05
CA GLY A 74 4.39 7.65 2.99
C GLY A 74 3.07 7.07 2.48
N GLY A 75 2.13 6.79 3.38
CA GLY A 75 0.78 6.37 3.03
C GLY A 75 0.00 7.41 2.21
N LEU A 76 0.10 8.70 2.57
CA LEU A 76 -0.55 9.79 1.84
C LEU A 76 0.04 9.95 0.44
N VAL A 77 1.36 9.86 0.30
CA VAL A 77 1.99 9.93 -1.04
C VAL A 77 1.57 8.72 -1.88
N ALA A 78 1.59 7.50 -1.32
CA ALA A 78 1.12 6.32 -2.02
C ALA A 78 -0.37 6.44 -2.42
N MET A 79 -1.22 7.02 -1.57
CA MET A 79 -2.62 7.31 -1.86
C MET A 79 -2.76 8.29 -3.03
N LEU A 80 -1.99 9.38 -3.05
CA LEU A 80 -2.03 10.37 -4.14
C LEU A 80 -1.64 9.75 -5.48
N PHE A 81 -0.56 8.96 -5.51
CA PHE A 81 -0.16 8.24 -6.73
C PHE A 81 -1.18 7.17 -7.13
N SER A 82 -1.76 6.45 -6.16
CA SER A 82 -2.83 5.48 -6.42
C SER A 82 -4.06 6.13 -7.06
N LEU A 83 -4.46 7.33 -6.65
CA LEU A 83 -5.58 8.05 -7.27
C LEU A 83 -5.30 8.42 -8.73
N ILE A 84 -4.08 8.88 -9.04
CA ILE A 84 -3.69 9.24 -10.41
C ILE A 84 -3.67 7.99 -11.30
N ILE A 85 -3.00 6.94 -10.83
CA ILE A 85 -2.81 5.71 -11.59
C ILE A 85 -4.13 4.95 -11.71
N GLY A 86 -4.89 4.83 -10.63
CA GLY A 86 -6.23 4.25 -10.62
C GLY A 86 -7.14 4.94 -11.62
N LYS A 87 -7.14 6.29 -11.68
CA LYS A 87 -7.92 7.03 -12.68
C LYS A 87 -7.52 6.69 -14.12
N LEU A 88 -6.24 6.42 -14.37
CA LEU A 88 -5.74 6.05 -15.70
C LEU A 88 -6.06 4.59 -16.04
N THR A 89 -5.86 3.67 -15.11
CA THR A 89 -5.98 2.22 -15.34
C THR A 89 -7.42 1.72 -15.28
N LEU A 90 -8.29 2.32 -14.47
CA LEU A 90 -9.68 1.85 -14.28
C LEU A 90 -10.59 2.03 -15.50
N ASN A 91 -10.12 2.76 -16.53
CA ASN A 91 -10.81 2.83 -17.82
C ASN A 91 -10.60 1.56 -18.66
N LEU A 92 -9.65 0.71 -18.29
CA LEU A 92 -9.36 -0.56 -18.95
C LEU A 92 -10.23 -1.68 -18.37
N LYS A 93 -10.65 -2.62 -19.22
CA LYS A 93 -11.52 -3.74 -18.83
C LYS A 93 -10.77 -5.08 -18.90
N GLY A 94 -11.09 -5.99 -17.98
CA GLY A 94 -10.55 -7.35 -17.96
C GLY A 94 -9.02 -7.38 -17.87
N ASP A 95 -8.40 -8.23 -18.69
CA ASP A 95 -6.96 -8.50 -18.65
C ASP A 95 -6.10 -7.26 -18.97
N TYR A 96 -6.64 -6.29 -19.72
CA TYR A 96 -5.94 -5.04 -19.99
C TYR A 96 -5.61 -4.26 -18.71
N PHE A 97 -6.50 -4.32 -17.70
CA PHE A 97 -6.23 -3.72 -16.39
C PHE A 97 -5.07 -4.43 -15.68
N CYS A 98 -5.05 -5.77 -15.72
CA CYS A 98 -3.97 -6.58 -15.13
C CYS A 98 -2.61 -6.25 -15.78
N ILE A 99 -2.57 -6.20 -17.11
CA ILE A 99 -1.34 -5.89 -17.87
C ILE A 99 -0.85 -4.48 -17.56
N ALA A 100 -1.75 -3.49 -17.53
CA ALA A 100 -1.40 -2.10 -17.25
C ALA A 100 -0.85 -1.92 -15.82
N THR A 101 -1.44 -2.59 -14.83
CA THR A 101 -0.97 -2.51 -13.44
C THR A 101 0.39 -3.19 -13.23
N LEU A 102 0.66 -4.28 -13.96
CA LEU A 102 1.97 -4.92 -13.98
C LEU A 102 3.02 -3.99 -14.60
N GLY A 103 2.71 -3.40 -15.77
CA GLY A 103 3.60 -2.44 -16.43
C GLY A 103 3.91 -1.22 -15.56
N PHE A 104 2.93 -0.71 -14.82
CA PHE A 104 3.13 0.36 -13.84
C PHE A 104 4.07 -0.06 -12.70
N GLY A 105 3.87 -1.25 -12.11
CA GLY A 105 4.75 -1.76 -11.06
C GLY A 105 6.19 -1.88 -11.53
N GLU A 106 6.39 -2.38 -12.75
CA GLU A 106 7.70 -2.53 -13.36
C GLU A 106 8.34 -1.17 -13.71
N ALA A 107 7.56 -0.21 -14.20
CA ALA A 107 8.04 1.14 -14.47
C ALA A 107 8.57 1.81 -13.19
N ILE A 108 7.86 1.67 -12.06
CA ILE A 108 8.36 2.18 -10.77
C ILE A 108 9.67 1.52 -10.39
N ARG A 109 9.76 0.19 -10.50
CA ARG A 109 10.99 -0.54 -10.18
C ARG A 109 12.17 -0.03 -11.00
N LEU A 110 11.99 0.09 -12.31
CA LEU A 110 12.99 0.64 -13.23
C LEU A 110 13.41 2.07 -12.87
N ILE A 111 12.47 2.94 -12.53
CA ILE A 111 12.77 4.33 -12.12
C ILE A 111 13.63 4.33 -10.85
N LEU A 112 13.26 3.53 -9.85
CA LEU A 112 13.99 3.45 -8.59
C LEU A 112 15.42 2.88 -8.77
N ASP A 113 15.57 1.87 -9.64
CA ASP A 113 16.86 1.24 -9.93
C ASP A 113 17.80 2.15 -10.73
N ASN A 114 17.28 2.98 -11.63
CA ASN A 114 18.11 3.81 -12.52
C ASN A 114 18.37 5.22 -11.98
N VAL A 115 17.47 5.78 -11.17
CA VAL A 115 17.60 7.16 -10.69
C VAL A 115 18.47 7.19 -9.43
N GLN A 116 19.67 7.76 -9.56
CA GLN A 116 20.65 7.87 -8.46
C GLN A 116 20.12 8.62 -7.24
N PHE A 117 19.15 9.54 -7.42
CA PHE A 117 18.52 10.26 -6.30
C PHE A 117 17.87 9.31 -5.26
N PHE A 118 17.39 8.14 -5.70
CA PHE A 118 16.80 7.11 -4.85
C PHE A 118 17.81 6.05 -4.38
N GLY A 119 19.11 6.23 -4.65
CA GLY A 119 20.16 5.24 -4.34
C GLY A 119 20.42 4.23 -5.47
N GLY A 120 19.67 4.31 -6.57
CA GLY A 120 19.79 3.42 -7.72
C GLY A 120 19.62 1.95 -7.34
N ALA A 121 20.30 1.06 -8.06
CA ALA A 121 20.23 -0.40 -7.86
C ALA A 121 20.65 -0.88 -6.44
N ARG A 122 21.34 -0.06 -5.65
CA ARG A 122 21.70 -0.39 -4.26
C ARG A 122 20.59 -0.04 -3.26
N GLY A 123 19.62 0.77 -3.66
CA GLY A 123 18.60 1.33 -2.78
C GLY A 123 19.18 2.26 -1.71
N LEU A 124 18.35 2.55 -0.71
CA LEU A 124 18.70 3.43 0.40
C LEU A 124 19.17 2.63 1.61
N SER A 125 20.45 2.76 1.94
CA SER A 125 21.05 2.19 3.14
C SER A 125 21.05 3.18 4.31
N SER A 126 21.27 2.67 5.52
CA SER A 126 21.45 3.46 6.76
C SER A 126 20.18 4.09 7.36
N ILE A 127 19.01 3.50 7.11
CA ILE A 127 17.78 3.92 7.80
C ILE A 127 17.89 3.50 9.28
N PRO A 128 17.74 4.42 10.25
CA PRO A 128 17.81 4.10 11.67
C PRO A 128 16.66 3.17 12.07
N THR A 129 16.98 1.90 12.26
CA THR A 129 16.05 0.84 12.68
C THR A 129 15.95 0.72 14.21
N GLN A 130 16.81 1.42 14.95
CA GLN A 130 16.91 1.35 16.41
C GLN A 130 15.60 1.91 17.04
N GLY A 131 14.72 1.01 17.50
CA GLY A 131 13.52 1.36 18.29
C GLY A 131 12.25 1.74 17.51
N THR A 132 12.27 1.73 16.17
CA THR A 132 11.15 2.22 15.34
C THR A 132 10.28 1.08 14.77
N THR A 133 10.88 0.09 14.11
CA THR A 133 10.20 -1.12 13.61
C THR A 133 10.24 -2.25 14.64
N THR A 134 9.67 -2.00 15.82
CA THR A 134 9.49 -3.04 16.83
C THR A 134 8.36 -3.99 16.42
N LEU A 135 8.45 -5.25 16.87
CA LEU A 135 7.41 -6.26 16.65
C LEU A 135 6.05 -5.75 17.15
N THR A 136 6.03 -5.07 18.30
CA THR A 136 4.83 -4.47 18.89
C THR A 136 4.16 -3.47 17.96
N ASN A 137 4.92 -2.56 17.35
CA ASN A 137 4.37 -1.56 16.44
C ASN A 137 3.75 -2.20 15.20
N VAL A 138 4.43 -3.19 14.61
CA VAL A 138 3.93 -3.91 13.43
C VAL A 138 2.62 -4.65 13.76
N LEU A 139 2.53 -5.30 14.91
CA LEU A 139 1.32 -5.99 15.34
C LEU A 139 0.17 -5.02 15.59
N ILE A 140 0.41 -3.89 16.26
CA ILE A 140 -0.60 -2.86 16.49
C ILE A 140 -1.12 -2.30 15.17
N ILE A 141 -0.23 -1.95 14.25
CA ILE A 141 -0.60 -1.42 12.93
C ILE A 141 -1.42 -2.44 12.14
N ASN A 142 -1.00 -3.71 12.13
CA ASN A 142 -1.74 -4.77 11.44
C ASN A 142 -3.13 -5.00 12.06
N MET A 143 -3.24 -4.97 13.39
CA MET A 143 -4.51 -5.10 14.09
C MET A 143 -5.46 -3.95 13.75
N ILE A 144 -4.95 -2.71 13.74
CA ILE A 144 -5.70 -1.52 13.33
C ILE A 144 -6.12 -1.64 11.86
N ALA A 145 -5.20 -1.95 10.96
CA ALA A 145 -5.48 -2.06 9.53
C ALA A 145 -6.52 -3.14 9.22
N THR A 146 -6.41 -4.31 9.85
CA THR A 146 -7.40 -5.39 9.72
C THR A 146 -8.76 -4.96 10.27
N SER A 147 -8.79 -4.29 11.42
CA SER A 147 -10.04 -3.78 12.01
C SER A 147 -10.72 -2.77 11.09
N VAL A 148 -9.96 -1.82 10.53
CA VAL A 148 -10.45 -0.84 9.56
C VAL A 148 -10.97 -1.54 8.30
N LEU A 149 -10.26 -2.53 7.77
CA LEU A 149 -10.71 -3.32 6.62
C LEU A 149 -12.05 -4.00 6.91
N VAL A 150 -12.18 -4.67 8.05
CA VAL A 150 -13.44 -5.33 8.47
C VAL A 150 -14.59 -4.32 8.58
N LEU A 151 -14.32 -3.13 9.12
CA LEU A 151 -15.31 -2.06 9.20
C LEU A 151 -15.74 -1.57 7.80
N ILE A 152 -14.78 -1.40 6.87
CA ILE A 152 -15.07 -1.01 5.47
C ILE A 152 -15.93 -2.06 4.78
N ILE A 153 -15.58 -3.34 4.92
CA ILE A 153 -16.29 -4.46 4.31
C ILE A 153 -17.73 -4.56 4.84
N ARG A 154 -17.93 -4.40 6.15
CA ARG A 154 -19.26 -4.43 6.77
C ARG A 154 -20.08 -3.15 6.51
N SER A 155 -19.44 -2.09 6.04
CA SER A 155 -20.11 -0.82 5.73
C SER A 155 -20.89 -0.87 4.40
N ARG A 156 -21.59 0.23 4.10
CA ARG A 156 -22.23 0.43 2.78
C ARG A 156 -21.24 0.37 1.61
N HIS A 157 -19.98 0.76 1.84
CA HIS A 157 -18.96 0.78 0.79
C HIS A 157 -18.59 -0.63 0.36
N GLY A 158 -18.37 -1.54 1.33
CA GLY A 158 -18.10 -2.95 1.05
C GLY A 158 -19.24 -3.65 0.32
N ARG A 159 -20.51 -3.39 0.70
CA ARG A 159 -21.67 -3.95 -0.01
C ARG A 159 -21.72 -3.51 -1.48
N ASN A 160 -21.42 -2.24 -1.75
CA ASN A 160 -21.39 -1.73 -3.11
C ASN A 160 -20.21 -2.29 -3.92
N MET A 161 -19.06 -2.53 -3.29
CA MET A 161 -17.92 -3.21 -3.92
C MET A 161 -18.28 -4.66 -4.31
N VAL A 162 -18.92 -5.41 -3.40
CA VAL A 162 -19.38 -6.77 -3.68
C VAL A 162 -20.41 -6.80 -4.82
N ALA A 163 -21.35 -5.86 -4.85
CA ALA A 163 -22.31 -5.76 -5.96
C ALA A 163 -21.61 -5.54 -7.31
N ILE A 164 -20.54 -4.75 -7.34
CA ILE A 164 -19.72 -4.52 -8.54
C ILE A 164 -18.99 -5.80 -8.97
N ARG A 165 -18.49 -6.58 -8.00
CA ARG A 165 -17.79 -7.85 -8.26
C ARG A 165 -18.72 -8.90 -8.88
N GLU A 166 -19.97 -8.98 -8.43
CA GLU A 166 -20.94 -9.96 -8.93
C GLU A 166 -21.35 -9.64 -10.37
N GLU A 167 -21.81 -8.42 -10.63
CA GLU A 167 -22.17 -7.98 -11.98
C GLU A 167 -22.09 -6.45 -12.10
N GLU A 168 -21.07 -5.98 -12.81
CA GLU A 168 -20.80 -4.55 -12.98
C GLU A 168 -21.95 -3.82 -13.68
N LEU A 169 -22.54 -4.42 -14.73
CA LEU A 169 -23.62 -3.78 -15.47
C LEU A 169 -24.89 -3.65 -14.63
N ALA A 170 -25.23 -4.68 -13.85
CA ALA A 170 -26.37 -4.66 -12.94
C ALA A 170 -26.18 -3.67 -11.79
N ALA A 171 -24.97 -3.56 -11.24
CA ALA A 171 -24.66 -2.53 -10.24
C ALA A 171 -24.86 -1.11 -10.81
N GLN A 172 -24.51 -0.88 -12.07
CA GLN A 172 -24.72 0.42 -12.74
C GLN A 172 -26.21 0.74 -12.94
N THR A 173 -27.05 -0.24 -13.29
CA THR A 173 -28.49 0.01 -13.53
C THR A 173 -29.24 0.42 -12.26
N ILE A 174 -28.81 -0.06 -11.09
CA ILE A 174 -29.37 0.36 -9.78
C ILE A 174 -28.73 1.64 -9.21
N GLY A 175 -27.91 2.34 -10.00
CA GLY A 175 -27.36 3.66 -9.66
C GLY A 175 -26.04 3.66 -8.87
N ILE A 176 -25.33 2.52 -8.76
CA ILE A 176 -24.01 2.48 -8.13
C ILE A 176 -22.97 3.05 -9.09
N ASN A 177 -22.25 4.09 -8.66
CA ASN A 177 -21.14 4.65 -9.43
C ASN A 177 -19.91 3.74 -9.36
N VAL A 178 -19.83 2.80 -10.31
CA VAL A 178 -18.80 1.76 -10.32
C VAL A 178 -17.38 2.32 -10.34
N PHE A 179 -17.11 3.35 -11.15
CA PHE A 179 -15.79 3.96 -11.22
C PHE A 179 -15.35 4.53 -9.88
N LYS A 180 -16.24 5.22 -9.16
CA LYS A 180 -15.95 5.79 -7.84
C LYS A 180 -15.62 4.71 -6.81
N TYR A 181 -16.36 3.61 -6.78
CA TYR A 181 -16.12 2.54 -5.81
C TYR A 181 -14.87 1.71 -6.16
N LYS A 182 -14.56 1.52 -7.45
CA LYS A 182 -13.29 0.93 -7.92
C LYS A 182 -12.07 1.80 -7.62
N LEU A 183 -12.23 3.12 -7.59
CA LEU A 183 -11.15 4.06 -7.26
C LEU A 183 -10.90 4.17 -5.75
N ILE A 184 -11.94 3.92 -4.93
CA ILE A 184 -11.85 3.99 -3.46
C ILE A 184 -11.36 2.66 -2.86
N SER A 185 -11.64 1.53 -3.51
CA SER A 185 -11.09 0.21 -3.11
C SER A 185 -9.59 0.17 -3.29
#